data_AF-A0A837I0X6-F1
#
_entry.id   AF-A0A837I0X6-F1
#
_cell.length_a   1.000
_cell.length_b   1.000
_cell.length_c   1.000
_cell.angle_alpha   90.00
_cell.angle_beta   90.00
_cell.angle_gamma   90.00
#
_symmetry.space_group_name_H-M   'P 1'
#
loop_
_entity.id
_entity.type
_entity.pdbx_description
1 polymer ?
#
loop_
_entity_poly.entity_id
_entity_poly.type
_entity_poly.pdbx_seq_one_letter_code
_entity_poly.pdbx_strand_id
1 'polypeptide(L)' 'MAQIREIAEKKLVDLNANDIAAAEKIIMGTARSMGIEVEK' A
#
# COMPACT_ATOMS: atom_id res chain seq x y z
N MET A 1 6.46 -5.90 -5.09
CA MET A 1 5.39 -6.14 -4.07
C MET A 1 5.89 -6.08 -2.63
N ALA A 2 7.11 -6.53 -2.31
CA ALA A 2 7.64 -6.53 -0.93
C ALA A 2 7.58 -5.14 -0.25
N GLN A 3 7.91 -4.07 -0.98
CA GLN A 3 7.86 -2.70 -0.46
C GLN A 3 6.44 -2.22 -0.11
N ILE A 4 5.43 -2.61 -0.89
CA ILE A 4 4.03 -2.20 -0.65
C ILE A 4 3.56 -2.76 0.69
N ARG A 5 3.89 -4.02 0.97
CA ARG A 5 3.53 -4.68 2.23
C ARG A 5 4.21 -4.02 3.43
N GLU A 6 5.50 -3.74 3.33
CA GLU A 6 6.24 -3.10 4.42
C GLU A 6 5.72 -1.68 4.72
N ILE A 7 5.36 -0.93 3.66
CA ILE A 7 4.72 0.39 3.80
C ILE A 7 3.31 0.25 4.41
N ALA A 8 2.54 -0.74 3.96
CA ALA A 8 1.20 -1.02 4.48
C ALA A 8 1.24 -1.39 5.97
N GLU A 9 2.18 -2.21 6.41
CA GLU A 9 2.38 -2.58 7.82
C GLU A 9 2.72 -1.36 8.68
N LYS A 10 3.65 -0.52 8.22
CA LYS A 10 4.05 0.70 8.96
C LYS A 10 2.93 1.75 9.02
N LYS A 11 2.11 1.83 7.98
CA LYS A 11 1.09 2.88 7.81
C LYS A 11 -0.32 2.42 8.19
N LEU A 12 -0.50 1.16 8.59
CA LEU A 12 -1.82 0.58 8.90
C LEU A 12 -2.57 1.40 9.96
N VAL A 13 -1.87 1.88 10.98
CA VAL A 13 -2.45 2.72 12.05
C VAL A 13 -2.89 4.11 11.56
N ASP A 14 -2.34 4.59 10.45
CA ASP A 14 -2.66 5.88 9.84
C ASP A 14 -3.75 5.76 8.75
N LEU A 15 -3.95 4.55 8.23
CA LEU A 15 -4.88 4.27 7.15
C LEU A 15 -6.23 3.81 7.72
N ASN A 16 -7.30 4.16 7.02
CA ASN A 16 -8.63 3.61 7.30
C ASN A 16 -8.76 2.20 6.71
N ALA A 17 -7.89 1.29 7.13
CA ALA A 17 -7.81 -0.09 6.65
C ALA A 17 -7.93 -1.07 7.83
N ASN A 18 -8.78 -2.07 7.68
CA ASN A 18 -9.03 -3.07 8.73
C ASN A 18 -8.00 -4.21 8.73
N ASP A 19 -7.23 -4.35 7.64
CA ASP A 19 -6.22 -5.38 7.46
C ASP A 19 -5.10 -4.89 6.53
N ILE A 20 -3.98 -5.61 6.53
CA ILE A 20 -2.81 -5.27 5.70
C ILE A 20 -3.16 -5.34 4.20
N ALA A 21 -4.01 -6.26 3.76
CA ALA A 21 -4.36 -6.40 2.34
C ALA A 21 -5.16 -5.19 1.82
N ALA A 22 -6.02 -4.61 2.67
CA ALA A 22 -6.73 -3.37 2.39
C ALA A 22 -5.76 -2.17 2.36
N ALA A 23 -4.82 -2.11 3.29
CA ALA A 23 -3.76 -1.10 3.28
C ALA A 23 -2.87 -1.21 2.02
N GLU A 24 -2.49 -2.42 1.61
CA GLU A 24 -1.75 -2.68 0.37
C GLU A 24 -2.49 -2.14 -0.86
N LYS A 25 -3.82 -2.34 -0.95
CA LYS A 25 -4.66 -1.78 -2.04
C LYS A 25 -4.67 -0.25 -2.06
N ILE A 26 -4.74 0.39 -0.90
CA ILE A 26 -4.71 1.86 -0.80
C ILE A 26 -3.37 2.39 -1.32
N ILE A 27 -2.26 1.83 -0.82
CA ILE A 27 -0.91 2.23 -1.22
C ILE A 27 -0.67 1.97 -2.71
N MET A 28 -1.15 0.84 -3.23
CA MET A 28 -1.06 0.52 -4.67
C MET A 28 -1.87 1.50 -5.53
N GLY A 29 -3.04 1.92 -5.07
CA GLY A 29 -3.84 2.96 -5.73
C GLY A 29 -3.09 4.29 -5.78
N THR A 30 -2.43 4.69 -4.69
CA THR A 30 -1.60 5.90 -4.66
C THR A 30 -0.41 5.79 -5.61
N ALA A 31 0.33 4.68 -5.58
CA ALA A 31 1.46 4.45 -6.49
C ALA A 31 1.03 4.55 -7.96
N ARG A 32 -0.10 3.93 -8.32
CA ARG A 32 -0.67 4.00 -9.67
C ARG A 32 -1.02 5.43 -10.08
N SER A 33 -1.68 6.21 -9.21
CA SER A 33 -2.05 7.60 -9.51
C SER A 33 -0.84 8.52 -9.64
N MET A 34 0.27 8.18 -8.98
CA MET A 34 1.56 8.86 -9.13
C MET A 34 2.35 8.40 -10.36
N GLY A 35 1.85 7.42 -11.13
CA GLY A 35 2.56 6.83 -12.26
C GLY A 35 3.75 5.96 -11.87
N ILE A 36 3.81 5.48 -10.63
CA ILE A 36 4.85 4.59 -10.13
C ILE A 36 4.49 3.17 -10.52
N GLU A 37 5.37 2.53 -11.29
CA GLU A 37 5.22 1.13 -11.69
C GLU A 37 5.63 0.22 -10.52
N VAL A 38 4.68 -0.61 -10.06
CA VAL A 38 4.93 -1.56 -8.97
C VAL A 38 5.30 -2.89 -9.59
N GLU A 39 6.60 -3.13 -9.74
CA GLU A 39 7.10 -4.45 -10.13
C GLU A 39 6.95 -5.47 -8.99
N LYS A 40 6.88 -6.75 -9.37
CA LYS A 40 6.58 -7.88 -8.48
C LYS A 40 7.55 -8.00 -7.31
#